data_AF-A0A091PSU4-F1
#
_entry.id   AF-A0A091PSU4-F1
#
_cell.length_a   1.000
_cell.length_b   1.000
_cell.length_c   1.000
_cell.angle_alpha   90.00
_cell.angle_beta   90.00
_cell.angle_gamma   90.00
#
_symmetry.space_group_name_H-M   'P 1'
#
loop_
_entity.id
_entity.type
_entity.pdbx_description
1 polymer ?
#
loop_
_entity_poly.entity_id
_entity_poly.type
_entity_poly.pdbx_seq_one_letter_code
_entity_poly.pdbx_strand_id
1 'polypeptide(L)' 'LDPIDEVAALIAATVHDVDHPGRTNSFLCNAGSELAILYNDTAVLESHHAALAFQLTTRDDKCNIFKNMER' A
#
# COMPACT_ATOMS: atom_id res chain seq x y z
N LEU A 1 -15.95 1.38 17.43
CA LEU A 1 -14.93 0.67 16.64
C LEU A 1 -14.38 -0.40 17.54
N ASP A 2 -14.23 -1.61 17.03
CA ASP A 2 -13.55 -2.65 17.79
C ASP A 2 -12.04 -2.33 17.81
N PRO A 3 -11.27 -2.79 18.81
CA PRO A 3 -9.84 -2.49 18.89
C PRO A 3 -9.06 -2.82 17.60
N ILE A 4 -9.50 -3.85 16.86
CA ILE A 4 -8.89 -4.22 15.57
C ILE A 4 -9.13 -3.16 14.48
N ASP A 5 -10.29 -2.50 14.47
CA ASP A 5 -10.60 -1.43 13.52
C ASP A 5 -9.70 -0.21 13.78
N GLU A 6 -9.44 0.11 15.05
CA GLU A 6 -8.58 1.22 15.45
C GLU A 6 -7.13 0.97 15.00
N VAL A 7 -6.61 -0.24 15.22
CA VAL A 7 -5.27 -0.64 14.75
C VAL A 7 -5.20 -0.60 13.22
N ALA A 8 -6.19 -1.16 12.53
CA ALA A 8 -6.25 -1.14 11.08
C ALA A 8 -6.25 0.30 10.53
N ALA A 9 -7.03 1.20 11.15
CA ALA A 9 -7.09 2.60 10.74
C ALA A 9 -5.75 3.33 10.94
N LEU A 10 -5.07 3.11 12.07
CA LEU A 10 -3.76 3.73 12.36
C LEU A 10 -2.68 3.25 11.39
N ILE A 11 -2.65 1.94 11.09
CA ILE A 11 -1.72 1.37 10.12
C ILE A 11 -2.03 1.90 8.71
N ALA A 12 -3.31 1.87 8.30
CA ALA A 12 -3.73 2.38 7.00
C ALA A 12 -3.32 3.84 6.82
N ALA A 13 -3.59 4.71 7.80
CA ALA A 13 -3.18 6.11 7.75
C ALA A 13 -1.67 6.29 7.63
N THR A 14 -0.87 5.42 8.25
CA THR A 14 0.59 5.47 8.19
C THR A 14 1.13 5.12 6.80
N VAL A 15 0.48 4.18 6.11
CA VAL A 15 0.99 3.64 4.83
C VAL A 15 0.22 4.13 3.59
N HIS A 16 -0.86 4.91 3.76
CA HIS A 16 -1.82 5.18 2.68
C HIS A 16 -1.24 5.78 1.41
N ASP A 17 -0.14 6.55 1.50
CA ASP A 17 0.55 7.20 0.38
C ASP A 17 2.05 6.80 0.30
N VAL A 18 2.43 5.63 0.83
CA VAL A 18 3.83 5.18 0.80
C VAL A 18 4.33 5.07 -0.65
N ASP A 19 5.48 5.68 -0.95
CA ASP A 19 6.07 5.72 -2.30
C ASP A 19 5.23 6.49 -3.36
N HIS A 20 4.42 7.47 -2.93
CA HIS A 20 3.69 8.35 -3.85
C HIS A 20 4.64 9.19 -4.74
N PRO A 21 4.58 9.11 -6.09
CA PRO A 21 5.54 9.73 -7.00
C PRO A 21 5.29 11.23 -7.28
N GLY A 22 4.47 11.88 -6.46
CA GLY A 22 4.02 13.26 -6.66
C GLY A 22 3.23 13.47 -7.95
N ARG A 23 2.52 12.45 -8.45
CA ARG A 23 1.67 12.47 -9.65
C ARG A 23 0.36 11.74 -9.35
N THR A 24 -0.70 12.06 -10.10
CA THR A 24 -2.02 11.42 -9.93
C THR A 24 -2.13 10.14 -10.76
N ASN A 25 -3.10 9.27 -10.43
CA ASN A 25 -3.44 8.09 -11.25
C ASN A 25 -3.67 8.45 -12.73
N SER A 26 -4.42 9.51 -13.01
CA SER A 26 -4.67 9.94 -14.40
C SER A 26 -3.39 10.30 -15.15
N PHE A 27 -2.41 10.92 -14.48
CA PHE A 27 -1.11 11.19 -15.08
C PHE A 27 -0.38 9.88 -15.41
N LEU A 28 -0.37 8.93 -14.47
CA LEU A 28 0.31 7.64 -14.63
C LEU A 28 -0.30 6.79 -15.76
N CYS A 29 -1.62 6.75 -15.87
CA CYS A 29 -2.35 6.06 -16.95
C CYS A 29 -2.06 6.72 -18.31
N ASN A 30 -2.20 8.05 -18.39
CA ASN A 30 -1.95 8.79 -19.64
C ASN A 30 -0.48 8.69 -20.10
N ALA A 31 0.45 8.56 -19.17
CA ALA A 31 1.87 8.38 -19.46
C ALA A 31 2.26 6.94 -19.79
N GLY A 32 1.35 5.96 -19.67
CA GLY A 32 1.68 4.54 -19.83
C GLY A 32 2.73 4.05 -18.84
N SER A 33 2.69 4.55 -17.60
CA SER A 33 3.69 4.21 -16.59
C SER A 33 3.67 2.71 -16.23
N GLU A 34 4.79 2.19 -15.73
CA GLU A 34 4.89 0.79 -15.30
C GLU A 34 3.86 0.43 -14.22
N LEU A 35 3.59 1.32 -13.26
CA LEU A 35 2.55 1.11 -12.25
C LEU A 35 1.15 1.05 -12.86
N ALA A 36 0.86 1.92 -13.83
CA ALA A 36 -0.43 1.93 -14.51
C ALA A 36 -0.67 0.63 -15.30
N ILE A 37 0.38 0.12 -15.97
CA ILE A 37 0.36 -1.17 -16.65
C ILE A 37 0.17 -2.31 -15.63
N LEU A 38 0.92 -2.31 -14.53
CA LEU A 38 0.85 -3.35 -13.49
C LEU A 38 -0.56 -3.45 -12.87
N TYR A 39 -1.18 -2.32 -12.59
CA TYR A 39 -2.50 -2.23 -11.95
C TYR A 39 -3.66 -2.03 -12.93
N ASN A 40 -3.43 -2.21 -14.24
CA ASN A 40 -4.44 -2.15 -15.28
C ASN A 40 -5.32 -0.88 -15.20
N ASP A 41 -4.66 0.27 -15.04
CA ASP A 41 -5.28 1.60 -14.92
C ASP A 41 -6.34 1.75 -13.81
N THR A 42 -6.40 0.81 -12.86
CA THR A 42 -7.42 0.75 -11.82
C THR A 42 -6.79 0.92 -10.45
N ALA A 43 -7.17 2.00 -9.74
CA ALA A 43 -6.68 2.30 -8.39
C ALA A 43 -5.14 2.17 -8.28
N VAL A 44 -4.42 2.74 -9.25
CA VAL A 44 -2.99 2.45 -9.51
C VAL A 44 -2.13 2.74 -8.28
N LEU A 45 -2.22 3.95 -7.75
CA LEU A 45 -1.44 4.36 -6.58
C LEU A 45 -1.95 3.70 -5.31
N GLU A 46 -3.25 3.62 -5.09
CA GLU A 46 -3.82 3.02 -3.88
C GLU A 46 -3.45 1.53 -3.76
N SER A 47 -3.45 0.81 -4.88
CA SER A 47 -3.00 -0.58 -4.95
C SER A 47 -1.49 -0.71 -4.72
N HIS A 48 -0.70 0.23 -5.26
CA HIS A 48 0.75 0.30 -5.05
C HIS A 48 1.10 0.54 -3.57
N HIS A 49 0.46 1.51 -2.93
CA HIS A 49 0.68 1.84 -1.52
C HIS A 49 0.43 0.64 -0.62
N ALA A 50 -0.72 -0.03 -0.79
CA ALA A 50 -1.05 -1.23 -0.04
C ALA A 50 -0.05 -2.37 -0.31
N ALA A 51 0.23 -2.68 -1.58
CA ALA A 51 1.11 -3.78 -1.95
C ALA A 51 2.54 -3.58 -1.44
N LEU A 52 3.10 -2.38 -1.61
CA LEU A 52 4.45 -2.06 -1.16
C LEU A 52 4.56 -2.06 0.37
N ALA A 53 3.55 -1.56 1.08
CA ALA A 53 3.52 -1.60 2.54
C ALA A 53 3.57 -3.03 3.08
N PHE A 54 2.74 -3.93 2.54
CA PHE A 54 2.78 -5.35 2.91
C PHE A 54 4.12 -5.98 2.51
N GLN A 55 4.62 -5.73 1.30
CA GLN A 55 5.90 -6.25 0.84
C GLN A 55 7.04 -5.85 1.77
N LEU A 56 7.17 -4.57 2.15
CA LEU A 56 8.21 -4.09 3.05
C LEU A 56 8.08 -4.68 4.45
N THR A 57 6.85 -4.78 4.96
CA THR A 57 6.57 -5.31 6.29
C THR A 57 6.92 -6.79 6.39
N THR A 58 6.53 -7.61 5.41
CA THR A 58 6.70 -9.07 5.46
C THR A 58 8.04 -9.56 4.91
N ARG A 59 8.84 -8.69 4.28
CA ARG A 59 10.14 -9.06 3.67
C ARG A 59 11.24 -9.31 4.71
N ASP A 60 11.23 -8.60 5.83
CA ASP A 60 12.21 -8.77 6.91
C ASP A 60 11.49 -9.06 8.23
N ASP A 61 11.85 -10.16 8.87
CA ASP A 61 11.36 -10.58 10.19
C ASP A 61 11.52 -9.50 11.26
N LYS A 62 12.50 -8.61 11.13
CA LYS A 62 12.72 -7.49 12.05
C LYS A 62 11.72 -6.34 11.84
N CYS A 63 11.09 -6.27 10.67
CA CYS A 63 10.09 -5.25 10.32
C CYS A 63 8.65 -5.76 10.43
N ASN A 64 8.44 -7.09 10.45
CA ASN A 64 7.12 -7.69 10.40
C ASN A 64 6.35 -7.56 11.73
N ILE A 65 5.63 -6.45 11.88
CA ILE A 65 4.76 -6.19 13.05
C ILE A 65 3.60 -7.19 13.19
N PHE A 66 3.30 -7.97 12.15
CA PHE A 66 2.23 -8.98 12.14
C PHE A 66 2.75 -10.40 12.41
N LYS A 67 4.07 -10.59 12.60
CA LYS A 67 4.72 -11.92 12.63
C LYS A 67 4.08 -12.95 13.56
N ASN A 68 3.53 -12.51 14.70
CA ASN A 68 2.96 -13.37 15.73
C ASN A 68 1.43 -13.31 15.81
N MET A 69 0.76 -12.79 14.78
CA MET A 69 -0.70 -12.80 14.71
C MET A 69 -1.22 -14.16 14.21
N GLU A 70 -2.36 -14.59 14.76
CA GLU A 70 -3.09 -15.74 14.26
C GLU A 70 -3.73 -15.42 12.90
N ARG A 71 -4.01 -16.47 12.12
CA ARG A 71 -4.53 -16.36 10.75
C ARG A 71 -6.04 -16.52 10.70
#